data_AF-A2ER75-F1
#
_entry.id   AF-A2ER75-F1
#
_cell.length_a   1.000
_cell.length_b   1.000
_cell.length_c   1.000
_cell.angle_alpha   90.00
_cell.angle_beta   90.00
_cell.angle_gamma   90.00
#
_symmetry.space_group_name_H-M   'P 1'
#
loop_
_entity.id
_entity.type
_entity.pdbx_description
1 polymer ?
#
loop_
_entity_poly.entity_id
_entity_poly.type
_entity_poly.pdbx_seq_one_letter_code
_entity_poly.pdbx_strand_id
1 'polypeptide(L)'
;MGGELLQTLINADNEYNNDDFEDLRRNALVALMSSFPLEVSKLVIAELRKTRDYSLGRRLVVMTSIAYAASELTELPKPEREDIIEGHIQRWGDPKNARRWGSTLHKVKMVKAVNRFSPCATVYFYGLLSGCDLQKILREEDGLEATQLLTTLAVIIEAAGESVMELDRMATDLMDVCLVLTPIRPPNARKALMFAIACAVRVLNDYRGNDIMGEFLVNAAENDPDENVRDLAIGVCSILAQRHDDYLNNLFKNV
;
A
#
# COMPACT_ATOMS: atom_id res chain seq x y z
N MET A 1 -14.42 21.40 -8.04
CA MET A 1 -15.25 20.96 -6.89
C MET A 1 -14.47 20.06 -5.92
N GLY A 2 -13.79 19.00 -6.37
CA GLY A 2 -13.00 18.14 -5.45
C GLY A 2 -11.82 18.80 -4.73
N GLY A 3 -11.13 19.77 -5.35
CA GLY A 3 -9.98 20.43 -4.75
C GLY A 3 -10.30 21.36 -3.57
N GLU A 4 -11.43 22.08 -3.63
CA GLU A 4 -11.90 22.91 -2.52
C GLU A 4 -12.31 22.04 -1.33
N LEU A 5 -13.04 20.94 -1.60
CA LEU A 5 -13.41 19.99 -0.56
C LEU A 5 -12.18 19.36 0.10
N LEU A 6 -11.17 18.98 -0.69
CA LEU A 6 -9.91 18.45 -0.16
C LEU A 6 -9.22 19.45 0.77
N GLN A 7 -9.10 20.72 0.34
CA GLN A 7 -8.48 21.76 1.16
C GLN A 7 -9.25 22.01 2.45
N THR A 8 -10.58 22.02 2.39
CA THR A 8 -11.42 22.13 3.59
C THR A 8 -11.18 20.95 4.52
N LEU A 9 -11.19 19.71 4.01
CA LEU A 9 -10.98 18.51 4.84
C LEU A 9 -9.59 18.45 5.48
N ILE A 10 -8.53 18.84 4.75
CA ILE A 10 -7.16 18.85 5.30
C ILE A 10 -6.97 19.92 6.38
N ASN A 11 -7.66 21.06 6.25
CA ASN A 11 -7.53 22.19 7.17
C ASN A 11 -8.61 22.23 8.26
N ALA A 12 -9.60 21.34 8.21
CA ALA A 12 -10.66 21.29 9.21
C ALA A 12 -10.10 20.88 10.58
N ASP A 13 -10.42 21.66 11.61
CA ASP A 13 -10.03 21.40 13.00
C ASP A 13 -11.26 21.04 13.85
N ASN A 14 -11.03 20.29 14.93
CA ASN A 14 -12.09 19.82 15.82
C ASN A 14 -12.48 20.89 16.85
N GLU A 15 -13.02 22.02 16.40
CA GLU A 15 -13.36 23.18 17.26
C GLU A 15 -14.38 22.83 18.36
N TYR A 16 -15.25 21.85 18.11
CA TYR A 16 -16.31 21.43 19.03
C TYR A 16 -15.97 20.17 19.83
N ASN A 17 -14.73 19.67 19.72
CA ASN A 17 -14.26 18.46 20.40
C ASN A 17 -15.22 17.26 20.22
N ASN A 18 -15.66 17.02 18.99
CA ASN A 18 -16.44 15.83 18.65
C ASN A 18 -15.52 14.60 18.66
N ASP A 19 -15.93 13.54 19.35
CA ASP A 19 -15.11 12.33 19.55
C ASP A 19 -14.73 11.66 18.21
N ASP A 20 -15.68 11.57 17.26
CA ASP A 20 -15.48 10.88 15.98
C ASP A 20 -14.89 11.78 14.87
N PHE A 21 -14.52 13.03 15.17
CA PHE A 21 -14.13 14.00 14.15
C PHE A 21 -12.96 13.53 13.29
N GLU A 22 -11.92 12.99 13.92
CA GLU A 22 -10.71 12.54 13.23
C GLU A 22 -10.98 11.34 12.33
N ASP A 23 -11.81 10.41 12.79
CA ASP A 23 -12.22 9.24 12.01
C ASP A 23 -13.10 9.66 10.83
N LEU A 24 -14.08 10.55 11.03
CA LEU A 24 -14.91 11.09 9.96
C LEU A 24 -14.10 11.86 8.94
N ARG A 25 -13.12 12.67 9.38
CA ARG A 25 -12.21 13.41 8.50
C ARG A 25 -11.36 12.48 7.66
N ARG A 26 -10.75 11.46 8.27
CA ARG A 26 -9.97 10.43 7.57
C ARG A 26 -10.85 9.69 6.56
N ASN A 27 -12.06 9.28 6.95
CA ASN A 27 -12.99 8.55 6.09
C ASN A 27 -13.46 9.41 4.90
N ALA A 28 -13.70 10.70 5.11
CA ALA A 28 -14.04 11.63 4.02
C ALA A 28 -12.88 11.81 3.03
N LEU A 29 -11.64 11.91 3.53
CA LEU A 29 -10.44 11.97 2.69
C LEU A 29 -10.28 10.68 1.88
N VAL A 30 -10.44 9.51 2.51
CA VAL A 30 -10.38 8.20 1.85
C VAL A 30 -11.46 8.11 0.77
N ALA A 31 -12.72 8.44 1.08
CA ALA A 31 -13.81 8.42 0.11
C ALA A 31 -13.55 9.34 -1.10
N LEU A 32 -12.95 10.51 -0.88
CA LEU A 32 -12.58 11.44 -1.95
C LEU A 32 -11.48 10.85 -2.85
N MET A 33 -10.44 10.27 -2.25
CA MET A 33 -9.34 9.61 -2.96
C MET A 33 -9.83 8.36 -3.71
N SER A 34 -10.75 7.58 -3.13
CA SER A 34 -11.30 6.37 -3.74
C SER A 34 -12.32 6.68 -4.85
N SER A 35 -12.99 7.83 -4.80
CA SER A 35 -13.94 8.26 -5.84
C SER A 35 -13.25 8.82 -7.08
N PHE A 36 -12.18 9.59 -6.90
CA PHE A 36 -11.44 10.24 -8.00
C PHE A 36 -9.91 10.02 -7.88
N PRO A 37 -9.41 8.78 -8.02
CA PRO A 37 -8.05 8.41 -7.61
C PRO A 37 -6.94 9.23 -8.27
N LEU A 38 -7.01 9.41 -9.59
CA LEU A 38 -5.96 10.10 -10.33
C LEU A 38 -5.96 11.61 -10.08
N GLU A 39 -7.11 12.25 -10.17
CA GLU A 39 -7.22 13.71 -10.02
C GLU A 39 -6.94 14.16 -8.57
N VAL A 40 -7.45 13.42 -7.59
CA VAL A 40 -7.25 13.74 -6.17
C VAL A 40 -5.82 13.44 -5.73
N SER A 41 -5.17 12.39 -6.25
CA SER A 41 -3.77 12.09 -5.90
C SER A 41 -2.83 13.27 -6.18
N LYS A 42 -2.97 13.91 -7.35
CA LYS A 42 -2.16 15.08 -7.72
C LYS A 42 -2.39 16.24 -6.77
N LEU A 43 -3.64 16.46 -6.36
CA LEU A 43 -4.01 17.54 -5.45
C LEU A 43 -3.50 17.29 -4.03
N VAL A 44 -3.62 16.06 -3.53
CA VAL A 44 -3.12 15.65 -2.20
C VAL A 44 -1.60 15.82 -2.12
N ILE A 45 -0.87 15.34 -3.13
CA ILE A 45 0.58 15.50 -3.17
C ILE A 45 0.99 16.96 -3.33
N ALA A 46 0.27 17.74 -4.15
CA ALA A 46 0.51 19.17 -4.26
C ALA A 46 0.31 19.88 -2.91
N GLU A 47 -0.71 19.51 -2.15
CA GLU A 47 -0.98 20.05 -0.81
C GLU A 47 0.13 19.68 0.18
N LEU A 48 0.52 18.40 0.26
CA LEU A 48 1.59 17.91 1.14
C LEU A 48 2.95 18.59 0.88
N ARG A 49 3.21 18.99 -0.37
CA ARG A 49 4.45 19.68 -0.77
C ARG A 49 4.43 21.19 -0.49
N LYS A 50 3.29 21.79 -0.15
CA LYS A 50 3.25 23.22 0.18
C LYS A 50 4.12 23.47 1.41
N THR A 51 4.96 24.50 1.35
CA THR A 51 5.87 24.97 2.41
C THR A 51 5.16 25.53 3.64
N ARG A 52 3.82 25.53 3.68
CA ARG A 52 3.11 25.80 4.93
C ARG A 52 3.37 24.62 5.86
N ASP A 53 3.89 24.90 7.03
CA ASP A 53 4.12 23.91 8.08
C ASP A 53 2.76 23.34 8.52
N TYR A 54 2.25 22.33 7.80
CA TYR A 54 1.21 21.49 8.35
C TYR A 54 1.74 20.92 9.66
N SER A 55 0.91 20.92 10.69
CA SER A 55 1.25 20.19 11.90
C SER A 55 1.57 18.74 11.55
N LEU A 56 2.50 18.14 12.29
CA LEU A 56 2.87 16.74 12.09
C LEU A 56 1.61 15.85 12.06
N GLY A 57 0.66 16.07 12.97
CA GLY A 57 -0.61 15.35 12.99
C GLY A 57 -1.39 15.41 11.68
N ARG A 58 -1.47 16.56 11.01
CA ARG A 58 -2.14 16.67 9.70
C ARG A 58 -1.41 15.89 8.62
N ARG A 59 -0.07 15.95 8.59
CA ARG A 59 0.75 15.14 7.66
C ARG A 59 0.50 13.65 7.87
N LEU A 60 0.50 13.21 9.13
CA LEU A 60 0.22 11.82 9.49
C LEU A 60 -1.16 11.39 9.01
N VAL A 61 -2.22 12.17 9.30
CA VAL A 61 -3.59 11.86 8.87
C VAL A 61 -3.68 11.72 7.35
N VAL A 62 -3.07 12.62 6.58
CA VAL A 62 -3.09 12.52 5.11
C VAL A 62 -2.35 11.27 4.62
N MET A 63 -1.16 10.96 5.17
CA MET A 63 -0.41 9.75 4.80
C MET A 63 -1.19 8.47 5.16
N THR A 64 -1.87 8.46 6.31
CA THR A 64 -2.77 7.39 6.71
C THR A 64 -3.92 7.26 5.73
N SER A 65 -4.61 8.35 5.39
CA SER A 65 -5.69 8.34 4.39
C SER A 65 -5.24 7.79 3.03
N ILE A 66 -4.02 8.11 2.59
CA ILE A 66 -3.45 7.55 1.34
C ILE A 66 -3.32 6.03 1.45
N ALA A 67 -2.80 5.50 2.56
CA ALA A 67 -2.65 4.06 2.75
C ALA A 67 -4.01 3.33 2.77
N TYR A 68 -5.01 3.88 3.44
CA TYR A 68 -6.38 3.32 3.45
C TYR A 68 -7.03 3.37 2.06
N ALA A 69 -6.91 4.49 1.35
CA ALA A 69 -7.43 4.63 -0.01
C ALA A 69 -6.72 3.69 -0.99
N ALA A 70 -5.40 3.51 -0.87
CA ALA A 70 -4.64 2.55 -1.65
C ALA A 70 -5.19 1.14 -1.46
N SER A 71 -5.35 0.74 -0.19
CA SER A 71 -5.89 -0.57 0.20
C SER A 71 -7.31 -0.81 -0.33
N GLU A 72 -8.18 0.20 -0.26
CA GLU A 72 -9.55 0.14 -0.78
C GLU A 72 -9.57 0.00 -2.32
N LEU A 73 -8.71 0.74 -3.02
CA LEU A 73 -8.65 0.74 -4.48
C LEU A 73 -7.99 -0.51 -5.07
N THR A 74 -7.26 -1.27 -4.25
CA THR A 74 -6.68 -2.55 -4.65
C THR A 74 -7.67 -3.68 -4.87
N GLU A 75 -8.98 -3.44 -4.68
CA GLU A 75 -10.05 -4.45 -4.58
C GLU A 75 -9.70 -5.84 -5.15
N LEU A 76 -9.66 -6.83 -4.25
CA LEU A 76 -9.68 -8.25 -4.60
C LEU A 76 -10.84 -8.53 -5.58
N PRO A 77 -10.74 -9.55 -6.46
CA PRO A 77 -11.80 -9.89 -7.40
C PRO A 77 -13.13 -10.12 -6.66
N LYS A 78 -14.06 -9.17 -6.76
CA LYS A 78 -15.41 -9.34 -6.24
C LYS A 78 -16.18 -10.24 -7.23
N PRO A 79 -16.74 -11.38 -6.79
CA PRO A 79 -17.58 -12.18 -7.67
C PRO A 79 -18.89 -11.43 -7.95
N GLU A 80 -19.08 -10.97 -9.19
CA GLU A 80 -20.38 -10.45 -9.63
C GLU A 80 -21.34 -11.62 -9.91
N ARG A 81 -22.58 -11.50 -9.41
CA ARG A 81 -23.67 -12.43 -9.72
C ARG A 81 -24.48 -11.84 -10.87
N GLU A 82 -24.38 -12.44 -12.06
CA GLU A 82 -25.32 -12.18 -13.15
C GLU A 82 -26.49 -13.18 -13.07
N ASP A 83 -27.73 -12.68 -13.15
CA ASP A 83 -28.93 -13.52 -13.25
C ASP A 83 -29.11 -14.02 -14.70
N ILE A 84 -29.11 -15.34 -14.89
CA ILE A 84 -29.11 -16.00 -16.22
C ILE A 84 -30.45 -15.85 -16.96
N ILE A 85 -31.46 -15.22 -16.37
CA ILE A 85 -32.86 -15.37 -16.81
C ILE A 85 -33.07 -14.84 -18.24
N GLU A 86 -32.30 -13.86 -18.73
CA GLU A 86 -32.52 -13.32 -20.08
C GLU A 86 -31.91 -14.15 -21.22
N GLY A 87 -30.85 -14.94 -20.97
CA GLY A 87 -30.14 -15.68 -22.02
C GLY A 87 -30.75 -17.02 -22.41
N HIS A 88 -31.50 -17.66 -21.51
CA HIS A 88 -32.12 -18.97 -21.77
C HIS A 88 -33.53 -18.91 -22.36
N ILE A 89 -34.23 -17.77 -22.24
CA ILE A 89 -35.59 -17.59 -22.75
C ILE A 89 -35.63 -17.57 -24.29
N GLN A 90 -34.55 -17.16 -24.96
CA GLN A 90 -34.54 -17.11 -26.44
C GLN A 90 -34.28 -18.45 -27.13
N ARG A 91 -33.73 -19.45 -26.42
CA ARG A 91 -33.24 -20.68 -27.08
C ARG A 91 -34.16 -21.89 -26.92
N TRP A 92 -35.03 -21.93 -25.91
CA TRP A 92 -35.88 -23.09 -25.61
C TRP A 92 -37.27 -22.71 -25.07
N GLY A 93 -38.14 -22.16 -25.92
CA GLY A 93 -39.60 -22.30 -25.79
C GLY A 93 -40.32 -21.63 -24.60
N ASP A 94 -41.63 -21.48 -24.76
CA ASP A 94 -42.58 -20.80 -23.87
C ASP A 94 -42.47 -21.22 -22.38
N PRO A 95 -42.39 -20.27 -21.40
CA PRO A 95 -42.14 -20.55 -19.97
C PRO A 95 -43.17 -21.43 -19.25
N LYS A 96 -44.29 -21.77 -19.90
CA LYS A 96 -45.38 -22.51 -19.26
C LYS A 96 -45.08 -23.99 -19.02
N ASN A 97 -44.05 -24.55 -19.65
CA ASN A 97 -43.73 -25.99 -19.59
C ASN A 97 -42.58 -26.38 -18.65
N ALA A 98 -41.84 -25.43 -18.06
CA ALA A 98 -40.73 -25.75 -17.16
C ALA A 98 -41.19 -25.80 -15.68
N ARG A 99 -42.22 -26.59 -15.37
CA ARG A 99 -42.58 -26.95 -13.98
C ARG A 99 -41.69 -28.09 -13.49
N ARG A 100 -40.41 -27.82 -13.24
CA ARG A 100 -39.51 -28.59 -12.36
C ARG A 100 -38.08 -28.09 -12.60
N TRP A 101 -37.64 -27.18 -11.74
CA TRP A 101 -36.32 -27.18 -11.10
C TRP A 101 -36.25 -25.93 -10.23
N GLY A 102 -36.51 -26.12 -8.95
CA GLY A 102 -36.32 -25.10 -7.93
C GLY A 102 -34.84 -24.93 -7.63
N SER A 103 -34.21 -23.98 -8.31
CA SER A 103 -33.19 -23.07 -7.78
C SER A 103 -32.71 -22.23 -8.95
N THR A 104 -32.79 -20.92 -8.83
CA THR A 104 -32.17 -19.99 -9.77
C THR A 104 -30.68 -20.37 -9.90
N LEU A 105 -30.28 -20.90 -11.05
CA LEU A 105 -28.89 -21.23 -11.33
C LEU A 105 -28.14 -19.89 -11.47
N HIS A 106 -27.34 -19.53 -10.46
CA HIS A 106 -26.44 -18.39 -10.54
C HIS A 106 -25.09 -18.88 -11.10
N LYS A 107 -24.67 -18.36 -12.25
CA LYS A 107 -23.30 -18.57 -12.74
C LYS A 107 -22.47 -17.43 -12.17
N VAL A 108 -21.67 -17.73 -11.16
CA VAL A 108 -20.66 -16.78 -10.67
C VAL A 108 -19.62 -16.62 -11.77
N LYS A 109 -19.62 -15.48 -12.45
CA LYS A 109 -18.55 -15.12 -13.37
C LYS A 109 -17.51 -14.38 -12.55
N MET A 110 -16.31 -14.95 -12.42
CA MET A 110 -15.20 -14.20 -11.85
C MET A 110 -14.88 -13.03 -12.79
N VAL A 111 -15.21 -11.81 -12.36
CA VAL A 111 -14.74 -10.59 -13.02
C VAL A 111 -13.29 -10.40 -12.59
N LYS A 112 -12.39 -10.18 -13.56
CA LYS A 112 -10.99 -9.87 -13.26
C LYS A 112 -10.98 -8.56 -12.48
N ALA A 113 -10.58 -8.60 -11.21
CA ALA A 113 -10.42 -7.38 -10.41
C ALA A 113 -9.56 -6.39 -11.18
N VAL A 114 -10.07 -5.19 -11.37
CA VAL A 114 -9.32 -4.09 -11.97
C VAL A 114 -8.71 -3.33 -10.81
N ASN A 115 -7.38 -3.34 -10.72
CA ASN A 115 -6.68 -2.53 -9.74
C ASN A 115 -6.89 -1.05 -10.07
N ARG A 116 -7.76 -0.38 -9.32
CA ARG A 116 -8.09 1.04 -9.51
C ARG A 116 -7.01 1.97 -8.94
N PHE A 117 -6.08 1.43 -8.17
CA PHE A 117 -4.96 2.17 -7.60
C PHE A 117 -3.78 2.32 -8.55
N SER A 118 -3.56 1.35 -9.46
CA SER A 118 -2.44 1.36 -10.42
C SER A 118 -2.20 2.73 -11.11
N PRO A 119 -3.23 3.44 -11.62
CA PRO A 119 -3.02 4.73 -12.30
C PRO A 119 -2.46 5.86 -11.42
N CYS A 120 -2.64 5.80 -10.09
CA CYS A 120 -2.18 6.83 -9.16
C CYS A 120 -1.05 6.39 -8.23
N ALA A 121 -0.64 5.12 -8.28
CA ALA A 121 0.40 4.56 -7.44
C ALA A 121 1.73 5.35 -7.50
N THR A 122 2.21 5.63 -8.72
CA THR A 122 3.46 6.37 -8.93
C THR A 122 3.37 7.83 -8.46
N VAL A 123 2.19 8.46 -8.60
CA VAL A 123 1.94 9.83 -8.14
C VAL A 123 2.08 9.89 -6.62
N TYR A 124 1.45 8.97 -5.90
CA TYR A 124 1.56 8.93 -4.44
C TYR A 124 2.96 8.57 -3.98
N PHE A 125 3.56 7.52 -4.55
CA PHE A 125 4.87 7.01 -4.15
C PHE A 125 5.96 8.09 -4.27
N TYR A 126 6.18 8.60 -5.48
CA TYR A 126 7.20 9.63 -5.71
C TYR A 126 6.79 10.99 -5.15
N GLY A 127 5.49 11.24 -5.03
CA GLY A 127 4.94 12.41 -4.34
C GLY A 127 5.41 12.51 -2.90
N LEU A 128 5.23 11.44 -2.14
CA LEU A 128 5.66 11.33 -0.75
C LEU A 128 7.19 11.35 -0.63
N LEU A 129 7.88 10.57 -1.48
CA LEU A 129 9.33 10.47 -1.45
C LEU A 129 10.02 11.82 -1.68
N SER A 130 9.58 12.57 -2.68
CA SER A 130 10.14 13.90 -2.97
C SER A 130 9.86 14.96 -1.89
N GLY A 131 8.82 14.76 -1.07
CA GLY A 131 8.41 15.69 -0.02
C GLY A 131 8.96 15.35 1.36
N CYS A 132 9.70 14.24 1.48
CA CYS A 132 10.28 13.80 2.73
C CYS A 132 11.70 14.33 2.91
N ASP A 133 12.02 14.76 4.14
CA ASP A 133 13.38 15.06 4.56
C ASP A 133 13.87 13.90 5.42
N LEU A 134 14.62 12.98 4.81
CA LEU A 134 15.14 11.79 5.51
C LEU A 134 16.09 12.16 6.66
N GLN A 135 16.79 13.29 6.58
CA GLN A 135 17.68 13.74 7.65
C GLN A 135 16.89 14.23 8.87
N LYS A 136 15.77 14.94 8.63
CA LYS A 136 14.84 15.31 9.69
C LYS A 136 14.22 14.06 10.34
N ILE A 137 13.79 13.10 9.52
CA ILE A 137 13.17 11.84 9.97
C ILE A 137 14.13 11.03 10.87
N LEU A 138 15.41 10.93 10.50
CA LEU A 138 16.42 10.24 11.30
C LEU A 138 16.67 10.87 12.68
N ARG A 139 16.41 12.18 12.83
CA ARG A 139 16.60 12.92 14.09
C ARG A 139 15.33 12.94 14.95
N GLU A 140 14.22 12.40 14.47
CA GLU A 140 12.96 12.36 15.20
C GLU A 140 13.06 11.42 16.41
N GLU A 141 12.75 11.91 17.61
CA GLU A 141 12.85 11.13 18.85
C GLU A 141 11.75 10.06 18.96
N ASP A 142 10.51 10.40 18.55
CA ASP A 142 9.35 9.50 18.67
C ASP A 142 9.17 8.60 17.43
N GLY A 143 9.73 9.00 16.28
CA GLY A 143 9.68 8.27 15.02
C GLY A 143 8.27 8.13 14.41
N LEU A 144 7.35 9.05 14.71
CA LEU A 144 5.98 9.02 14.20
C LEU A 144 5.94 9.28 12.69
N GLU A 145 6.66 10.30 12.22
CA GLU A 145 6.76 10.62 10.80
C GLU A 145 7.41 9.45 10.04
N ALA A 146 8.49 8.90 10.58
CA ALA A 146 9.16 7.73 10.01
C ALA A 146 8.24 6.51 9.88
N THR A 147 7.54 6.17 10.97
CA THR A 147 6.64 5.02 11.04
C THR A 147 5.56 5.14 9.98
N GLN A 148 4.92 6.32 9.91
CA GLN A 148 3.82 6.54 8.98
C GLN A 148 4.28 6.59 7.53
N LEU A 149 5.41 7.25 7.24
CA LEU A 149 5.95 7.32 5.88
C LEU A 149 6.31 5.93 5.36
N LEU A 150 7.07 5.15 6.14
CA LEU A 150 7.51 3.80 5.74
C LEU A 150 6.31 2.87 5.54
N THR A 151 5.35 2.91 6.46
CA THR A 151 4.13 2.09 6.36
C THR A 151 3.31 2.48 5.13
N THR A 152 3.11 3.78 4.87
CA THR A 152 2.37 4.24 3.70
C THR A 152 3.07 3.87 2.40
N LEU A 153 4.40 4.03 2.29
CA LEU A 153 5.16 3.64 1.11
C LEU A 153 5.07 2.12 0.87
N ALA A 154 5.21 1.30 1.92
CA ALA A 154 5.07 -0.15 1.83
C ALA A 154 3.67 -0.56 1.33
N VAL A 155 2.61 0.05 1.89
CA VAL A 155 1.23 -0.21 1.46
C VAL A 155 1.02 0.22 0.00
N ILE A 156 1.64 1.32 -0.45
CA ILE A 156 1.56 1.74 -1.86
C ILE A 156 2.22 0.70 -2.78
N ILE A 157 3.35 0.12 -2.40
CA ILE A 157 4.02 -0.95 -3.16
C ILE A 157 3.12 -2.18 -3.27
N GLU A 158 2.59 -2.66 -2.14
CA GLU A 158 1.66 -3.79 -2.12
C GLU A 158 0.39 -3.49 -2.93
N ALA A 159 -0.14 -2.27 -2.81
CA ALA A 159 -1.35 -1.87 -3.51
C ALA A 159 -1.15 -1.65 -5.02
N ALA A 160 0.04 -1.25 -5.45
CA ALA A 160 0.35 -1.10 -6.87
C ALA A 160 0.23 -2.42 -7.62
N GLY A 161 0.74 -3.51 -7.02
CA GLY A 161 0.77 -4.85 -7.60
C GLY A 161 1.39 -4.91 -8.99
N GLU A 162 1.33 -6.07 -9.64
CA GLU A 162 1.91 -6.30 -10.98
C GLU A 162 1.27 -5.43 -12.09
N SER A 163 0.19 -4.71 -11.79
CA SER A 163 -0.48 -3.80 -12.73
C SER A 163 0.26 -2.49 -12.98
N VAL A 164 1.32 -2.18 -12.23
CA VAL A 164 2.14 -0.97 -12.43
C VAL A 164 3.46 -1.37 -13.08
N MET A 165 3.80 -0.77 -14.23
CA MET A 165 5.02 -1.13 -14.97
C MET A 165 6.29 -0.74 -14.20
N GLU A 166 6.24 0.37 -13.47
CA GLU A 166 7.36 0.93 -12.71
C GLU A 166 7.52 0.29 -11.32
N LEU A 167 6.77 -0.78 -11.01
CA LEU A 167 6.73 -1.40 -9.69
C LEU A 167 8.12 -1.82 -9.19
N ASP A 168 8.92 -2.46 -10.05
CA ASP A 168 10.28 -2.91 -9.70
C ASP A 168 11.21 -1.73 -9.36
N ARG A 169 11.07 -0.62 -10.10
CA ARG A 169 11.79 0.63 -9.82
C ARG A 169 11.32 1.26 -8.51
N MET A 170 10.02 1.31 -8.25
CA MET A 170 9.47 1.81 -7.00
C MET A 170 9.99 1.00 -5.80
N ALA A 171 10.06 -0.32 -5.91
CA ALA A 171 10.60 -1.17 -4.86
C ALA A 171 12.11 -0.96 -4.66
N THR A 172 12.86 -0.73 -5.74
CA THR A 172 14.29 -0.38 -5.67
C THR A 172 14.50 0.94 -4.93
N ASP A 173 13.75 1.98 -5.32
CA ASP A 173 13.83 3.30 -4.69
C ASP A 173 13.39 3.23 -3.21
N LEU A 174 12.43 2.37 -2.86
CA LEU A 174 12.06 2.11 -1.46
C LEU A 174 13.21 1.43 -0.68
N MET A 175 13.91 0.47 -1.29
CA MET A 175 15.07 -0.17 -0.65
C MET A 175 16.19 0.84 -0.35
N ASP A 176 16.45 1.78 -1.27
CA ASP A 176 17.44 2.84 -1.04
C ASP A 176 17.05 3.74 0.15
N VAL A 177 15.77 4.08 0.27
CA VAL A 177 15.25 4.82 1.43
C VAL A 177 15.41 4.02 2.71
N CYS A 178 15.04 2.74 2.69
CA CYS A 178 15.19 1.84 3.83
C CYS A 178 16.66 1.74 4.26
N LEU A 179 17.59 1.69 3.31
CA LEU A 179 19.03 1.65 3.60
C LEU A 179 19.48 2.91 4.36
N VAL A 180 19.04 4.09 3.91
CA VAL A 180 19.33 5.37 4.59
C VAL A 180 18.73 5.40 5.99
N LEU A 181 17.57 4.78 6.20
CA LEU A 181 16.84 4.78 7.46
C LEU A 181 17.23 3.63 8.42
N THR A 182 18.19 2.77 8.06
CA THR A 182 18.71 1.71 8.96
C THR A 182 19.13 2.17 10.36
N PRO A 183 19.68 3.39 10.58
CA PRO A 183 20.08 3.83 11.92
C PRO A 183 18.92 4.27 12.82
N ILE A 184 17.66 4.12 12.38
CA ILE A 184 16.50 4.64 13.10
C ILE A 184 16.31 3.95 14.45
N ARG A 185 16.07 4.75 15.49
CA ARG A 185 16.03 4.27 16.88
C ARG A 185 14.63 3.94 17.41
N PRO A 186 13.54 4.64 17.07
CA PRO A 186 12.24 4.34 17.67
C PRO A 186 11.71 2.96 17.26
N PRO A 187 11.15 2.16 18.20
CA PRO A 187 10.77 0.77 17.94
C PRO A 187 9.70 0.62 16.86
N ASN A 188 8.68 1.49 16.86
CA ASN A 188 7.63 1.46 15.83
C ASN A 188 8.18 1.81 14.45
N ALA A 189 9.13 2.72 14.37
CA ALA A 189 9.79 3.08 13.11
C ALA A 189 10.66 1.93 12.59
N ARG A 190 11.36 1.19 13.48
CA ARG A 190 12.09 -0.03 13.10
C ARG A 190 11.16 -1.14 12.59
N LYS A 191 9.99 -1.33 13.20
CA LYS A 191 8.97 -2.28 12.69
C LYS A 191 8.47 -1.88 11.30
N ALA A 192 8.15 -0.60 11.10
CA ALA A 192 7.74 -0.07 9.81
C ALA A 192 8.85 -0.21 8.75
N LEU A 193 10.11 -0.04 9.14
CA LEU A 193 11.27 -0.27 8.27
C LEU A 193 11.34 -1.73 7.82
N MET A 194 11.21 -2.69 8.75
CA MET A 194 11.21 -4.11 8.39
C MET A 194 10.03 -4.48 7.48
N PHE A 195 8.85 -3.92 7.76
CA PHE A 195 7.67 -4.10 6.91
C PHE A 195 7.90 -3.56 5.49
N ALA A 196 8.46 -2.35 5.37
CA ALA A 196 8.79 -1.75 4.08
C ALA A 196 9.82 -2.56 3.28
N ILE A 197 10.87 -3.06 3.96
CA ILE A 197 11.86 -3.96 3.34
C ILE A 197 11.19 -5.25 2.87
N ALA A 198 10.32 -5.85 3.68
CA ALA A 198 9.60 -7.08 3.31
C ALA A 198 8.77 -6.90 2.03
N CYS A 199 8.02 -5.80 1.94
CA CYS A 199 7.21 -5.45 0.76
C CYS A 199 8.07 -5.21 -0.48
N ALA A 200 9.15 -4.43 -0.34
CA ALA A 200 10.06 -4.15 -1.46
C ALA A 200 10.74 -5.43 -1.97
N VAL A 201 11.29 -6.24 -1.06
CA VAL A 201 11.93 -7.51 -1.41
C VAL A 201 10.94 -8.42 -2.13
N ARG A 202 9.68 -8.55 -1.67
CA ARG A 202 8.67 -9.39 -2.34
C ARG A 202 8.42 -9.04 -3.81
N VAL A 203 8.60 -7.77 -4.15
CA VAL A 203 8.36 -7.25 -5.49
C VAL A 203 9.58 -7.38 -6.40
N LEU A 204 10.79 -7.14 -5.88
CA LEU A 204 12.00 -7.12 -6.68
C LEU A 204 12.30 -8.48 -7.30
N ASN A 205 12.49 -8.56 -8.61
CA ASN A 205 12.79 -9.83 -9.26
C ASN A 205 14.26 -10.26 -9.06
N ASP A 206 15.18 -9.31 -9.13
CA ASP A 206 16.63 -9.55 -9.10
C ASP A 206 17.32 -8.79 -7.96
N TYR A 207 16.78 -8.85 -6.73
CA TYR A 207 17.47 -8.26 -5.59
C TYR A 207 18.72 -9.07 -5.22
N ARG A 208 19.85 -8.63 -5.75
CA ARG A 208 21.18 -9.05 -5.30
C ARG A 208 21.47 -8.26 -4.05
N GLY A 209 21.30 -8.91 -2.89
CA GLY A 209 21.46 -8.29 -1.58
C GLY A 209 22.61 -7.30 -1.54
N ASN A 210 22.32 -6.07 -1.11
CA ASN A 210 23.38 -5.16 -0.70
C ASN A 210 24.00 -5.72 0.59
N ASP A 211 25.32 -5.94 0.61
CA ASP A 211 26.02 -6.48 1.77
C ASP A 211 25.66 -5.72 3.06
N ILE A 212 25.54 -4.40 2.99
CA ILE A 212 25.16 -3.53 4.12
C ILE A 212 23.75 -3.86 4.62
N MET A 213 22.80 -4.06 3.70
CA MET A 213 21.42 -4.41 4.06
C MET A 213 21.35 -5.83 4.62
N GLY A 214 22.14 -6.76 4.08
CA GLY A 214 22.25 -8.13 4.57
C GLY A 214 22.78 -8.17 6.01
N GLU A 215 23.90 -7.49 6.27
CA GLU A 215 24.48 -7.36 7.61
C GLU A 215 23.50 -6.71 8.59
N PHE A 216 22.82 -5.65 8.16
CA PHE A 216 21.79 -4.99 8.97
C PHE A 216 20.64 -5.93 9.34
N LEU A 217 20.11 -6.70 8.38
CA LEU A 217 18.99 -7.61 8.62
C LEU A 217 19.36 -8.75 9.55
N VAL A 218 20.56 -9.34 9.39
CA VAL A 218 21.06 -10.39 10.29
C VAL A 218 21.25 -9.82 11.70
N ASN A 219 21.87 -8.65 11.83
CA ASN A 219 22.03 -8.00 13.13
C ASN A 219 20.68 -7.64 13.77
N ALA A 220 19.69 -7.19 12.99
CA ALA A 220 18.35 -6.91 13.49
C ALA A 220 17.64 -8.19 13.95
N ALA A 221 17.81 -9.31 13.25
CA ALA A 221 17.23 -10.59 13.62
C ALA A 221 17.81 -11.14 14.94
N GLU A 222 19.11 -10.95 15.18
CA GLU A 222 19.80 -11.51 16.34
C GLU A 222 19.79 -10.59 17.56
N ASN A 223 19.96 -9.28 17.34
CA ASN A 223 20.36 -8.34 18.40
C ASN A 223 19.38 -7.18 18.63
N ASP A 224 18.30 -7.04 17.83
CA ASP A 224 17.35 -5.95 18.06
C ASP A 224 16.66 -6.11 19.43
N PRO A 225 16.52 -5.03 20.24
CA PRO A 225 15.88 -5.13 21.55
C PRO A 225 14.39 -5.47 21.49
N ASP A 226 13.69 -5.16 20.39
CA ASP A 226 12.26 -5.45 20.22
C ASP A 226 12.05 -6.81 19.54
N GLU A 227 11.31 -7.71 20.19
CA GLU A 227 11.01 -9.04 19.70
C GLU A 227 10.30 -9.03 18.34
N ASN A 228 9.36 -8.11 18.13
CA ASN A 228 8.64 -8.05 16.85
C ASN A 228 9.57 -7.62 15.71
N VAL A 229 10.58 -6.78 15.99
CA VAL A 229 11.56 -6.38 14.98
C VAL A 229 12.44 -7.58 14.61
N ARG A 230 12.87 -8.37 15.60
CA ARG A 230 13.60 -9.61 15.34
C ARG A 230 12.79 -10.58 14.49
N ASP A 231 11.52 -10.82 14.84
CA ASP A 231 10.63 -11.72 14.09
C ASP A 231 10.42 -11.26 12.64
N LEU A 232 10.19 -9.95 12.44
CA LEU A 232 10.06 -9.38 11.10
C LEU A 232 11.36 -9.51 10.30
N ALA A 233 12.51 -9.24 10.92
CA ALA A 233 13.82 -9.38 10.28
C ALA A 233 14.12 -10.84 9.89
N ILE A 234 13.79 -11.82 10.74
CA ILE A 234 13.87 -13.26 10.42
C ILE A 234 12.97 -13.58 9.22
N GLY A 235 11.76 -13.03 9.19
CA GLY A 235 10.84 -13.19 8.06
C GLY A 235 11.42 -12.66 6.75
N VAL A 236 12.03 -11.47 6.77
CA VAL A 236 12.70 -10.88 5.59
C VAL A 236 13.89 -11.74 5.17
N CYS A 237 14.76 -12.15 6.10
CA CYS A 237 15.90 -13.02 5.81
C CYS A 237 15.46 -14.34 5.17
N SER A 238 14.36 -14.93 5.66
CA SER A 238 13.79 -16.16 5.11
C SER A 238 13.33 -15.99 3.66
N ILE A 239 12.69 -14.86 3.32
CA ILE A 239 12.28 -14.54 1.95
C ILE A 239 13.50 -14.44 1.02
N LEU A 240 14.56 -13.78 1.48
CA LEU A 240 15.81 -13.64 0.73
C LEU A 240 16.52 -14.99 0.53
N ALA A 241 16.61 -15.80 1.58
CA ALA A 241 17.21 -17.13 1.53
C ALA A 241 16.48 -18.04 0.55
N GLN A 242 15.13 -18.09 0.63
CA GLN A 242 14.32 -18.89 -0.29
C GLN A 242 14.56 -18.52 -1.76
N ARG A 243 14.65 -17.22 -2.06
CA ARG A 243 14.91 -16.75 -3.42
C ARG A 243 16.30 -17.09 -3.92
N HIS A 244 17.29 -16.99 -3.05
CA HIS A 244 18.65 -17.40 -3.39
C HIS A 244 18.70 -18.90 -3.71
N ASP A 245 18.01 -19.73 -2.93
CA ASP A 245 17.91 -21.17 -3.18
C ASP A 245 17.18 -21.47 -4.51
N ASP A 246 16.08 -20.77 -4.80
CA ASP A 246 15.36 -20.89 -6.07
C ASP A 246 16.24 -20.51 -7.27
N TYR A 247 17.04 -19.45 -7.14
CA TYR A 247 18.01 -19.04 -8.15
C TYR A 247 19.08 -20.11 -8.40
N LEU A 248 19.70 -20.64 -7.34
CA LEU A 248 20.70 -21.70 -7.44
C LEU A 248 20.10 -22.95 -8.11
N ASN A 249 18.91 -23.37 -7.67
CA ASN A 249 18.21 -24.52 -8.25
C ASN A 249 17.93 -24.34 -9.75
N ASN A 250 17.60 -23.12 -10.20
CA ASN A 250 17.37 -22.83 -11.61
C ASN A 250 18.67 -22.77 -12.42
N LEU A 251 19.80 -22.37 -11.81
CA LEU A 251 21.11 -22.39 -12.45
C LEU A 251 21.55 -23.83 -12.76
N PHE A 252 21.38 -24.75 -11.81
CA PHE A 252 21.80 -26.16 -11.96
C PHE A 252 20.85 -27.05 -12.76
N LYS A 253 19.59 -26.63 -12.98
CA LYS A 253 18.64 -27.34 -13.85
C LYS A 253 18.85 -27.08 -15.35
N ASN A 254 19.57 -26.01 -15.69
CA ASN A 254 19.82 -25.59 -17.07
C ASN A 254 21.23 -25.97 -17.58
N VAL A 255 21.91 -26.87 -16.86
CA VAL A 255 23.20 -27.49 -17.22
C VAL A 255 22.98 -28.99 -17.38
#